data_AF-A0A2N5JRT6-F1
#
_entry.id   AF-A0A2N5JRT6-F1
#
_cell.length_a   1.000
_cell.length_b   1.000
_cell.length_c   1.000
_cell.angle_alpha   90.00
_cell.angle_beta   90.00
_cell.angle_gamma   90.00
#
_symmetry.space_group_name_H-M   'P 1'
#
loop_
_entity.id
_entity.type
_entity.pdbx_description
1 polymer ?
#
loop_
_entity_poly.entity_id
_entity_poly.type
_entity_poly.pdbx_seq_one_letter_code
_entity_poly.pdbx_strand_id
1 'polypeptide(L)'
;METYTDLEVEQILQKALRRRSGENLSRSQVVEIAQELGITPEDFALAEAEWRAETQMNNDRVEFIALMERNFRDHVVTYGVVNLGFMGVNFLITHSITWSVYPLLVWGIFLLLEGWTVMTRDSPQFEKKFEAWHNQRQQARLAKQFKEKLATAATEVTEKVARSAIHLTDKFSDKVAKKIEKWLDDK
;
A
#
# COMPACT_ATOMS: atom_id res chain seq x y z
N MET A 1 20.61 10.09 -44.92
CA MET A 1 20.56 9.33 -43.66
C MET A 1 19.22 9.62 -43.06
N GLU A 2 18.41 8.61 -42.81
CA GLU A 2 17.17 8.79 -42.04
C GLU A 2 17.56 8.97 -40.57
N THR A 3 17.20 10.11 -39.99
CA THR A 3 17.40 10.40 -38.57
C THR A 3 16.08 10.25 -37.84
N TYR A 4 16.08 9.51 -36.75
CA TYR A 4 14.91 9.38 -35.87
C TYR A 4 15.00 10.40 -34.73
N THR A 5 13.86 10.92 -34.32
CA THR A 5 13.72 11.73 -33.11
C THR A 5 13.71 10.84 -31.86
N ASP A 6 14.04 11.41 -30.70
CA ASP A 6 14.05 10.68 -29.43
C ASP A 6 12.68 10.02 -29.12
N LEU A 7 11.59 10.72 -29.43
CA LEU A 7 10.22 10.20 -29.29
C LEU A 7 9.96 8.99 -30.19
N GLU A 8 10.47 9.01 -31.42
CA GLU A 8 10.35 7.88 -32.35
C GLU A 8 11.18 6.69 -31.88
N VAL A 9 12.41 6.93 -31.38
CA VAL A 9 13.28 5.89 -30.81
C VAL A 9 12.57 5.19 -29.64
N GLU A 10 12.01 5.94 -28.69
CA GLU A 10 11.27 5.40 -27.56
C GLU A 10 10.10 4.51 -28.02
N GLN A 11 9.27 5.01 -28.93
CA GLN A 11 8.10 4.28 -29.43
C GLN A 11 8.46 3.01 -30.19
N ILE A 12 9.52 3.05 -31.00
CA ILE A 12 10.02 1.89 -31.75
C ILE A 12 10.54 0.84 -30.77
N LEU A 13 11.37 1.24 -29.80
CA LEU A 13 11.92 0.34 -28.77
C LEU A 13 10.80 -0.28 -27.92
N GLN A 14 9.83 0.52 -27.48
CA GLN A 14 8.69 0.03 -26.71
C GLN A 14 7.89 -1.03 -27.48
N LYS A 15 7.61 -0.80 -28.77
CA LYS A 15 6.92 -1.78 -29.63
C LYS A 15 7.76 -3.04 -29.86
N ALA A 16 9.07 -2.91 -30.04
CA ALA A 16 9.97 -4.04 -30.21
C ALA A 16 10.04 -4.90 -28.93
N LEU A 17 10.17 -4.27 -27.76
CA LEU A 17 10.19 -4.95 -26.47
C LEU A 17 8.88 -5.69 -26.15
N ARG A 18 7.71 -5.13 -26.50
CA ARG A 18 6.42 -5.85 -26.35
C ARG A 18 6.29 -7.08 -27.23
N ARG A 19 6.95 -7.11 -28.40
CA ARG A 19 6.96 -8.27 -29.31
C ARG A 19 7.95 -9.35 -28.89
N ARG A 20 9.01 -8.97 -28.15
CA ARG A 20 9.96 -9.90 -27.55
C ARG A 20 9.21 -10.74 -26.51
N SER A 21 8.92 -11.98 -26.87
CA SER A 21 8.00 -12.84 -26.12
C SER A 21 8.59 -13.24 -24.76
N GLY A 22 8.04 -12.69 -23.67
CA GLY A 22 7.97 -13.32 -22.35
C GLY A 22 9.21 -13.33 -21.44
N GLU A 23 10.38 -12.93 -21.91
CA GLU A 23 11.58 -12.91 -21.06
C GLU A 23 11.67 -11.60 -20.26
N ASN A 24 11.39 -11.69 -18.96
CA ASN A 24 11.62 -10.60 -18.03
C ASN A 24 13.13 -10.33 -17.94
N LEU A 25 13.54 -9.10 -18.20
CA LEU A 25 14.93 -8.68 -18.00
C LEU A 25 15.18 -8.45 -16.51
N SER A 26 16.31 -8.94 -16.01
CA SER A 26 16.77 -8.59 -14.68
C SER A 26 17.22 -7.12 -14.65
N ARG A 27 17.22 -6.50 -13.48
CA ARG A 27 17.70 -5.11 -13.32
C ARG A 27 19.10 -4.91 -13.88
N SER A 28 20.01 -5.88 -13.67
CA SER A 28 21.38 -5.79 -14.19
C SER A 28 21.43 -5.78 -15.72
N GLN A 29 20.58 -6.58 -16.37
CA GLN A 29 20.50 -6.59 -17.84
C GLN A 29 19.95 -5.28 -18.40
N VAL A 30 18.96 -4.67 -17.73
CA VAL A 30 18.43 -3.36 -18.15
C VAL A 30 19.48 -2.25 -17.99
N VAL A 31 20.26 -2.29 -16.91
CA VAL A 31 21.39 -1.36 -16.70
C VAL A 31 22.46 -1.52 -17.78
N GLU A 32 22.79 -2.75 -18.15
CA GLU A 32 23.77 -3.04 -19.21
C GLU A 32 23.32 -2.45 -20.56
N ILE A 33 22.06 -2.66 -20.94
CA ILE A 33 21.49 -2.06 -22.16
C ILE A 33 21.51 -0.53 -22.09
N ALA A 34 21.20 0.06 -20.92
CA ALA A 34 21.24 1.51 -20.75
C ALA A 34 22.66 2.07 -20.95
N GLN A 35 23.67 1.37 -20.43
CA GLN A 35 25.07 1.73 -20.64
C GLN A 35 25.51 1.63 -22.11
N GLU A 36 25.04 0.60 -22.83
CA GLU A 36 25.27 0.46 -24.28
C GLU A 36 24.67 1.62 -25.09
N LEU A 37 23.55 2.17 -24.62
CA LEU A 37 22.91 3.36 -25.19
C LEU A 37 23.54 4.67 -24.73
N GLY A 38 24.61 4.63 -23.92
CA GLY A 38 25.32 5.80 -23.42
C GLY A 38 24.66 6.47 -22.22
N ILE A 39 23.68 5.83 -21.57
CA ILE A 39 23.02 6.34 -20.36
C ILE A 39 23.90 6.01 -19.15
N THR A 40 24.17 7.00 -18.31
CA THR A 40 25.01 6.78 -17.12
C THR A 40 24.26 5.95 -16.06
N PRO A 41 24.97 5.20 -15.20
CA PRO A 41 24.33 4.47 -14.10
C PRO A 41 23.56 5.38 -13.13
N GLU A 42 24.01 6.62 -12.97
CA GLU A 42 23.38 7.63 -12.12
C GLU A 42 22.06 8.09 -12.71
N ASP A 43 22.03 8.44 -14.00
CA ASP A 43 20.82 8.84 -14.72
C ASP A 43 19.79 7.71 -14.75
N PHE A 44 20.24 6.47 -14.98
CA PHE A 44 19.38 5.29 -14.92
C PHE A 44 18.75 5.11 -13.53
N ALA A 45 19.54 5.28 -12.46
CA ALA A 45 19.03 5.13 -11.09
C ALA A 45 17.99 6.21 -10.75
N LEU A 46 18.18 7.44 -11.23
CA LEU A 46 17.21 8.52 -11.08
C LEU A 46 15.91 8.21 -11.83
N ALA A 47 16.00 7.85 -13.12
CA ALA A 47 14.85 7.49 -13.93
C ALA A 47 14.09 6.27 -13.37
N GLU A 48 14.80 5.26 -12.85
CA GLU A 48 14.18 4.09 -12.20
C GLU A 48 13.45 4.49 -10.90
N ALA A 49 13.96 5.48 -10.15
CA ALA A 49 13.31 5.98 -8.96
C ALA A 49 12.04 6.77 -9.30
N GLU A 50 12.10 7.64 -10.31
CA GLU A 50 10.96 8.38 -10.84
C GLU A 50 9.87 7.43 -11.37
N TRP A 51 10.24 6.48 -12.22
CA TRP A 51 9.32 5.47 -12.75
C TRP A 51 8.67 4.64 -11.64
N ARG A 52 9.43 4.26 -10.60
CA ARG A 52 8.86 3.53 -9.45
C ARG A 52 7.86 4.38 -8.69
N ALA A 53 8.15 5.65 -8.46
CA ALA A 53 7.25 6.57 -7.78
C ALA A 53 5.94 6.78 -8.56
N GLU A 54 6.04 7.00 -9.87
CA GLU A 54 4.89 7.13 -10.76
C GLU A 54 4.06 5.85 -10.85
N THR A 55 4.74 4.71 -11.00
CA THR A 55 4.08 3.40 -11.07
C THR A 55 3.34 3.09 -9.77
N GLN A 56 3.95 3.39 -8.62
CA GLN A 56 3.30 3.23 -7.33
C GLN A 56 2.07 4.12 -7.20
N MET A 57 2.16 5.40 -7.60
CA MET A 57 1.04 6.34 -7.56
C MET A 57 -0.10 5.88 -8.47
N ASN A 58 0.21 5.41 -9.68
CA ASN A 58 -0.78 4.89 -10.62
C ASN A 58 -1.46 3.64 -10.07
N ASN A 59 -0.69 2.71 -9.49
CA ASN A 59 -1.27 1.52 -8.86
C ASN A 59 -2.18 1.88 -7.68
N ASP A 60 -1.77 2.84 -6.85
CA ASP A 60 -2.59 3.36 -5.75
C ASP A 60 -3.90 3.98 -6.26
N ARG A 61 -3.87 4.75 -7.36
CA ARG A 61 -5.09 5.28 -8.01
C ARG A 61 -6.01 4.16 -8.50
N VAL A 62 -5.47 3.15 -9.18
CA VAL A 62 -6.25 2.00 -9.68
C VAL A 62 -6.92 1.25 -8.53
N GLU A 63 -6.18 0.99 -7.44
CA GLU A 63 -6.73 0.34 -6.25
C GLU A 63 -7.84 1.16 -5.61
N PHE A 64 -7.64 2.48 -5.51
CA PHE A 64 -8.63 3.40 -4.96
C PHE A 64 -9.92 3.44 -5.79
N ILE A 65 -9.81 3.49 -7.13
CA ILE A 65 -10.97 3.42 -8.04
C ILE A 65 -11.73 2.11 -7.82
N ALA A 66 -11.02 0.98 -7.77
CA ALA A 66 -11.64 -0.32 -7.53
C ALA A 66 -12.36 -0.40 -6.17
N LEU A 67 -11.81 0.24 -5.13
CA LEU A 67 -12.44 0.34 -3.82
C LEU A 67 -13.72 1.18 -3.86
N MET A 68 -13.69 2.34 -4.53
CA MET A 68 -14.87 3.19 -4.69
C MET A 68 -15.99 2.48 -5.45
N GLU A 69 -15.66 1.77 -6.53
CA GLU A 69 -16.64 0.99 -7.31
C GLU A 69 -17.27 -0.13 -6.48
N ARG A 70 -16.49 -0.81 -5.64
CA ARG A 70 -17.00 -1.84 -4.71
C ARG A 70 -17.94 -1.23 -3.69
N ASN A 71 -17.53 -0.17 -3.02
CA ASN A 71 -18.36 0.51 -2.03
C ASN A 71 -19.68 0.97 -2.67
N PHE A 72 -19.63 1.62 -3.84
CA PHE A 72 -20.85 2.05 -4.53
C PHE A 72 -21.78 0.87 -4.85
N ARG A 73 -21.22 -0.25 -5.33
CA ARG A 73 -21.99 -1.48 -5.58
C ARG A 73 -22.69 -1.97 -4.31
N ASP A 74 -22.00 -1.99 -3.18
CA ASP A 74 -22.58 -2.44 -1.91
C ASP A 74 -23.72 -1.52 -1.45
N HIS A 75 -23.59 -0.20 -1.65
CA HIS A 75 -24.66 0.75 -1.35
C HIS A 75 -25.87 0.55 -2.27
N VAL A 76 -25.65 0.29 -3.56
CA VAL A 76 -26.71 -0.01 -4.53
C VAL A 76 -27.43 -1.31 -4.19
N VAL A 77 -26.71 -2.37 -3.82
CA VAL A 77 -27.32 -3.65 -3.40
C VAL A 77 -28.13 -3.44 -2.12
N THR A 78 -27.57 -2.77 -1.12
CA THR A 78 -28.25 -2.50 0.15
C THR A 78 -29.53 -1.69 -0.08
N TYR A 79 -29.45 -0.65 -0.91
CA TYR A 79 -30.61 0.14 -1.29
C TYR A 79 -31.68 -0.71 -1.99
N GLY A 80 -31.29 -1.55 -2.95
CA GLY A 80 -32.21 -2.45 -3.62
C GLY A 80 -32.94 -3.37 -2.64
N VAL A 81 -32.20 -4.04 -1.75
CA VAL A 81 -32.76 -4.97 -0.77
C VAL A 81 -33.70 -4.25 0.21
N VAL A 82 -33.29 -3.12 0.77
CA VAL A 82 -34.08 -2.36 1.74
C VAL A 82 -35.36 -1.82 1.11
N ASN A 83 -35.27 -1.23 -0.08
CA ASN A 83 -36.46 -0.69 -0.76
C ASN A 83 -37.41 -1.79 -1.24
N LEU A 84 -36.90 -2.91 -1.74
CA LEU A 84 -37.74 -4.07 -2.06
C LEU A 84 -38.45 -4.60 -0.82
N GLY A 85 -37.77 -4.66 0.32
CA GLY A 85 -38.38 -5.01 1.61
C GLY A 85 -39.50 -4.04 2.01
N PHE A 86 -39.24 -2.73 1.96
CA PHE A 86 -40.24 -1.71 2.26
C PHE A 86 -41.45 -1.75 1.31
N MET A 87 -41.21 -1.92 0.00
CA MET A 87 -42.27 -2.04 -1.00
C MET A 87 -43.10 -3.31 -0.76
N GLY A 88 -42.46 -4.43 -0.43
CA GLY A 88 -43.14 -5.67 -0.09
C GLY A 88 -44.05 -5.52 1.13
N VAL A 89 -43.53 -4.96 2.22
CA VAL A 89 -44.32 -4.71 3.45
C VAL A 89 -45.48 -3.74 3.19
N ASN A 90 -45.22 -2.63 2.48
CA ASN A 90 -46.23 -1.64 2.15
C ASN A 90 -47.34 -2.22 1.26
N PHE A 91 -46.98 -3.07 0.30
CA PHE A 91 -47.94 -3.77 -0.55
C PHE A 91 -48.80 -4.76 0.24
N LEU A 92 -48.19 -5.55 1.15
CA LEU A 92 -48.92 -6.52 1.97
C LEU A 92 -49.90 -5.86 2.95
N ILE A 93 -49.55 -4.70 3.52
CA ILE A 93 -50.39 -4.00 4.51
C ILE A 93 -51.49 -3.19 3.82
N THR A 94 -51.12 -2.40 2.82
CA THR A 94 -51.97 -1.32 2.29
C THR A 94 -52.54 -1.62 0.91
N HIS A 95 -52.06 -2.69 0.23
CA HIS A 95 -52.36 -3.00 -1.18
C HIS A 95 -52.05 -1.84 -2.15
N SER A 96 -51.32 -0.83 -1.69
CA SER A 96 -50.95 0.39 -2.41
C SER A 96 -49.56 0.85 -1.99
N ILE A 97 -48.85 1.53 -2.90
CA ILE A 97 -47.52 2.09 -2.62
C ILE A 97 -47.68 3.51 -2.11
N THR A 98 -47.90 3.68 -0.81
CA THR A 98 -48.16 5.01 -0.21
C THR A 98 -46.93 5.64 0.42
N TRP A 99 -46.37 5.05 1.49
CA TRP A 99 -45.28 5.67 2.26
C TRP A 99 -43.88 5.18 1.89
N SER A 100 -43.75 4.02 1.25
CA SER A 100 -42.44 3.47 0.86
C SER A 100 -41.73 4.27 -0.25
N VAL A 101 -42.45 5.17 -0.93
CA VAL A 101 -41.86 6.02 -1.99
C VAL A 101 -40.94 7.10 -1.42
N TYR A 102 -41.20 7.58 -0.20
CA TYR A 102 -40.41 8.63 0.42
C TYR A 102 -38.96 8.20 0.74
N PRO A 103 -38.70 7.06 1.44
CA PRO A 103 -37.33 6.60 1.65
C PRO A 103 -36.65 6.24 0.33
N LEU A 104 -37.39 5.70 -0.64
CA LEU A 104 -36.89 5.41 -1.99
C LEU A 104 -36.37 6.67 -2.68
N LEU A 105 -37.14 7.75 -2.70
CA LEU A 105 -36.73 8.99 -3.34
C LEU A 105 -35.57 9.68 -2.61
N VAL A 106 -35.64 9.79 -1.28
CA VAL A 106 -34.61 10.48 -0.51
C VAL A 106 -33.27 9.74 -0.60
N TRP A 107 -33.26 8.42 -0.41
CA TRP A 107 -32.03 7.64 -0.52
C TRP A 107 -31.59 7.42 -1.96
N GLY A 108 -32.52 7.39 -2.92
CA GLY A 108 -32.20 7.32 -4.34
C GLY A 108 -31.43 8.54 -4.83
N ILE A 109 -31.82 9.75 -4.38
CA ILE A 109 -31.08 10.98 -4.67
C ILE A 109 -29.67 10.91 -4.09
N PHE A 110 -29.52 10.42 -2.85
CA PHE A 110 -28.21 10.26 -2.23
C PHE A 110 -27.29 9.33 -3.03
N LEU A 111 -27.78 8.18 -3.47
CA LEU A 111 -27.03 7.26 -4.34
C LEU A 111 -26.65 7.86 -5.69
N LEU A 112 -27.56 8.65 -6.30
CA LEU A 112 -27.24 9.32 -7.55
C LEU A 112 -26.10 10.33 -7.37
N LEU A 113 -26.08 11.08 -6.27
CA LEU A 113 -24.99 11.98 -5.94
C LEU A 113 -23.68 11.22 -5.69
N GLU A 114 -23.72 10.12 -4.93
CA GLU A 114 -22.54 9.28 -4.70
C GLU A 114 -22.01 8.67 -6.00
N GLY A 115 -22.89 8.11 -6.83
CA GLY A 115 -22.54 7.53 -8.13
C GLY A 115 -21.95 8.56 -9.10
N TRP A 116 -22.47 9.80 -9.09
CA TRP A 116 -21.90 10.90 -9.87
C TRP A 116 -20.44 11.15 -9.51
N THR A 117 -20.08 11.09 -8.22
CA THR A 117 -18.67 11.27 -7.79
C THR A 117 -17.76 10.12 -8.23
N VAL A 118 -18.28 8.89 -8.36
CA VAL A 118 -17.52 7.73 -8.86
C VAL A 118 -17.28 7.83 -10.36
N MET A 119 -18.26 8.34 -11.11
CA MET A 119 -18.16 8.51 -12.56
C MET A 119 -17.26 9.69 -12.97
N THR A 120 -17.21 10.74 -12.14
CA THR A 120 -16.42 11.95 -12.41
C THR A 120 -14.99 11.83 -11.85
N ARG A 121 -14.18 10.98 -12.49
CA ARG A 121 -12.82 10.60 -12.06
C ARG A 121 -11.80 11.75 -12.07
N ASP A 122 -12.07 12.84 -12.79
CA ASP A 122 -11.21 14.03 -12.84
C ASP A 122 -11.76 15.22 -12.03
N SER A 123 -12.70 14.97 -11.12
CA SER A 123 -13.24 16.04 -10.29
C SER A 123 -12.28 16.43 -9.14
N PRO A 124 -12.27 17.70 -8.70
CA PRO A 124 -11.52 18.10 -7.50
C PRO A 124 -11.89 17.29 -6.24
N GLN A 125 -13.11 16.75 -6.20
CA GLN A 125 -13.58 15.91 -5.10
C GLN A 125 -12.94 14.52 -5.13
N PHE A 126 -12.71 13.95 -6.32
CA PHE A 126 -12.01 12.68 -6.46
C PHE A 126 -10.58 12.81 -5.94
N GLU A 127 -9.86 13.85 -6.37
CA GLU A 127 -8.47 14.06 -5.97
C GLU A 127 -8.34 14.25 -4.46
N LYS A 128 -9.24 15.03 -3.85
CA LYS A 128 -9.28 15.20 -2.39
C LYS A 128 -9.53 13.88 -1.64
N LYS A 129 -10.44 13.03 -2.14
CA LYS A 129 -10.71 11.72 -1.53
C LYS A 129 -9.52 10.77 -1.70
N PHE A 130 -8.88 10.79 -2.87
CA PHE A 130 -7.69 10.01 -3.15
C PHE A 130 -6.54 10.42 -2.23
N GLU A 131 -6.27 11.72 -2.08
CA GLU A 131 -5.23 12.24 -1.20
C GLU A 131 -5.48 11.85 0.27
N ALA A 132 -6.72 12.00 0.76
CA ALA A 132 -7.09 11.59 2.11
C ALA A 132 -6.88 10.08 2.33
N TRP A 133 -7.31 9.25 1.37
CA TRP A 133 -7.12 7.80 1.41
C TRP A 133 -5.63 7.43 1.37
N HIS A 134 -4.85 8.07 0.49
CA HIS A 134 -3.42 7.81 0.33
C HIS A 134 -2.68 8.16 1.62
N ASN A 135 -2.92 9.35 2.18
CA ASN A 135 -2.30 9.79 3.43
C ASN A 135 -2.66 8.87 4.60
N GLN A 136 -3.93 8.48 4.73
CA GLN A 136 -4.37 7.54 5.76
C GLN A 136 -3.68 6.18 5.63
N ARG A 137 -3.53 5.68 4.39
CA ARG A 137 -2.86 4.40 4.11
C ARG A 137 -1.37 4.45 4.44
N GLN A 138 -0.68 5.55 4.10
CA GLN A 138 0.73 5.73 4.44
C GLN A 138 0.95 5.78 5.95
N GLN A 139 0.11 6.53 6.68
CA GLN A 139 0.19 6.59 8.14
C GLN A 139 -0.04 5.22 8.79
N ALA A 140 -1.02 4.45 8.29
CA ALA A 140 -1.28 3.09 8.79
C ALA A 140 -0.10 2.14 8.54
N ARG A 141 0.55 2.23 7.37
CA ARG A 141 1.76 1.43 7.04
C ARG A 141 2.92 1.78 7.96
N LEU A 142 3.18 3.07 8.17
CA LEU A 142 4.24 3.53 9.07
C LEU A 142 3.97 3.06 10.50
N ALA A 143 2.76 3.24 11.02
CA ALA A 143 2.39 2.78 12.35
C ALA A 143 2.60 1.26 12.52
N LYS A 144 2.23 0.47 11.49
CA LYS A 144 2.45 -0.98 11.49
C LYS A 144 3.95 -1.32 11.51
N GLN A 145 4.76 -0.69 10.67
CA GLN A 145 6.21 -0.91 10.63
C GLN A 145 6.90 -0.49 11.94
N PHE A 146 6.49 0.63 12.54
CA PHE A 146 6.99 1.05 13.85
C PHE A 146 6.62 0.04 14.93
N LYS A 147 5.38 -0.45 14.95
CA LYS A 147 4.95 -1.48 15.91
C LYS A 147 5.76 -2.77 15.75
N GLU A 148 6.01 -3.22 14.52
CA GLU A 148 6.82 -4.39 14.23
C GLU A 148 8.28 -4.20 14.68
N LYS A 149 8.90 -3.06 14.35
CA LYS A 149 10.27 -2.73 14.77
C LYS A 149 10.41 -2.60 16.29
N LEU A 150 9.42 -2.04 16.97
CA LEU A 150 9.41 -1.94 18.43
C LEU A 150 9.27 -3.32 19.08
N ALA A 151 8.44 -4.19 18.51
CA ALA A 151 8.32 -5.56 18.99
C ALA A 151 9.64 -6.33 18.85
N THR A 152 10.32 -6.22 17.70
CA THR A 152 11.62 -6.87 17.47
C THR A 152 12.73 -6.28 18.34
N ALA A 153 12.75 -4.96 18.53
CA ALA A 153 13.73 -4.31 19.40
C ALA A 153 13.55 -4.69 20.88
N ALA A 154 12.30 -4.79 21.35
CA ALA A 154 12.01 -5.23 22.72
C ALA A 154 12.51 -6.66 22.97
N THR A 155 12.34 -7.56 22.00
CA THR A 155 12.86 -8.94 22.09
C THR A 155 14.39 -8.98 22.05
N GLU A 156 15.04 -8.19 21.20
CA GLU A 156 16.51 -8.14 21.14
C GLU A 156 17.11 -7.56 22.43
N VAL A 157 16.50 -6.53 23.00
CA VAL A 157 17.00 -5.89 24.24
C VAL A 157 16.84 -6.83 25.42
N THR A 158 15.70 -7.51 25.56
CA THR A 158 15.49 -8.49 26.64
C THR A 158 16.48 -9.65 26.54
N GLU A 159 16.75 -10.14 25.34
CA GLU A 159 17.75 -11.17 25.11
C GLU A 159 19.18 -10.70 25.44
N LYS A 160 19.57 -9.48 25.02
CA LYS A 160 20.89 -8.90 25.34
C LYS A 160 21.09 -8.67 26.84
N VAL A 161 20.04 -8.26 27.55
CA VAL A 161 20.07 -8.08 29.01
C VAL A 161 20.21 -9.42 29.72
N ALA A 162 19.47 -10.45 29.29
CA ALA A 162 19.58 -11.79 29.85
C ALA A 162 20.99 -12.38 29.64
N ARG A 163 21.55 -12.29 28.44
CA ARG A 163 22.93 -12.75 28.14
C ARG A 163 23.99 -12.00 28.95
N SER A 164 23.81 -10.68 29.12
CA SER A 164 24.75 -9.86 29.90
C SER A 164 24.70 -10.17 31.39
N ALA A 165 23.51 -10.44 31.94
CA ALA A 165 23.35 -10.83 33.35
C ALA A 165 24.06 -12.16 33.67
N ILE A 166 23.93 -13.16 32.78
CA ILE A 166 24.60 -14.46 32.92
C ILE A 166 26.13 -14.30 32.89
N HIS A 167 26.67 -13.51 31.96
CA HIS A 167 28.12 -13.28 31.89
C HIS A 167 28.66 -12.49 33.10
N LEU A 168 27.85 -11.60 33.68
CA LEU A 168 28.23 -10.86 34.90
C LEU A 168 28.24 -11.75 36.13
N THR A 169 27.31 -12.70 36.25
CA THR A 169 27.27 -13.64 37.38
C THR A 169 28.48 -14.58 37.36
N ASP A 170 28.86 -15.09 36.19
CA ASP A 170 30.03 -15.97 36.05
C ASP A 170 31.32 -15.22 36.37
N LYS A 171 31.48 -14.01 35.81
CA LYS A 171 32.65 -13.16 36.07
C LYS A 171 32.77 -12.75 37.54
N PHE A 172 31.66 -12.55 38.22
CA PHE A 172 31.66 -12.23 39.65
C PHE A 172 32.05 -13.46 40.49
N SER A 173 31.49 -14.63 40.17
CA SER A 173 31.83 -15.91 40.82
C SER A 173 33.33 -16.20 40.71
N ASP A 174 33.89 -16.11 39.50
CA ASP A 174 35.32 -16.33 39.25
C ASP A 174 36.20 -15.35 40.02
N LYS A 175 35.77 -14.10 40.14
CA LYS A 175 36.51 -13.07 40.87
C LYS A 175 36.49 -13.32 42.39
N VAL A 176 35.37 -13.80 42.92
CA VAL A 176 35.25 -14.18 44.33
C VAL A 176 36.09 -15.42 44.62
N ALA A 177 36.00 -16.45 43.77
CA ALA A 177 36.79 -17.69 43.90
C ALA A 177 38.31 -17.39 43.89
N LYS A 178 38.80 -16.64 42.91
CA LYS A 178 40.22 -16.21 42.86
C LYS A 178 40.64 -15.39 44.07
N LYS A 179 39.74 -14.55 44.60
CA LYS A 179 40.04 -13.77 45.80
C LYS A 179 40.16 -14.67 47.03
N ILE A 180 39.30 -15.67 47.18
CA ILE A 180 39.34 -16.61 48.30
C ILE A 180 40.60 -17.49 48.23
N GLU A 181 40.94 -18.02 47.06
CA GLU A 181 42.17 -18.82 46.84
C GLU A 181 43.42 -18.01 47.21
N LYS A 182 43.50 -16.76 46.75
CA LYS A 182 44.60 -15.85 47.12
C LYS A 182 44.71 -15.61 48.63
N TRP A 183 43.59 -15.56 49.36
CA TRP A 183 43.59 -15.39 50.82
C TRP A 183 44.00 -16.67 51.57
N LEU A 184 43.85 -17.84 50.95
CA LEU A 184 44.23 -19.12 51.54
C LEU A 184 45.71 -19.45 51.32
N ASP A 185 46.30 -19.03 50.20
CA ASP A 185 47.73 -19.21 49.89
C ASP A 185 48.66 -18.25 50.67
N ASP A 186 48.14 -17.12 51.17
CA ASP A 186 48.92 -16.09 51.89
C ASP A 186 48.99 -16.34 53.41
N LYS A 187 48.64 -17.56 53.86
CA LYS A 187 48.57 -17.97 55.27
C LYS A 187 49.37 -19.24 55.54
#